data_AF-A0A2M8KXJ2-F1
#
_entry.id   AF-A0A2M8KXJ2-F1
#
_cell.length_a   1.000
_cell.length_b   1.000
_cell.length_c   1.000
_cell.angle_alpha   90.00
_cell.angle_beta   90.00
_cell.angle_gamma   90.00
#
_symmetry.space_group_name_H-M   'P 1'
#
loop_
_entity.id
_entity.type
_entity.pdbx_description
1 polymer ?
#
loop_
_entity_poly.entity_id
_entity_poly.type
_entity_poly.pdbx_seq_one_letter_code
_entity_poly.pdbx_strand_id
1 'polypeptide(L)'
;MKRFMVYIFAVMLAAPLFMLAEQPKNYAEMASLLGSLQEIVSNLTTQIQNTLPHTPIAVAAPNETDVTGDGENNKEDWEFLRDRWFSGDPIADINGDGIVNSVDFGLLNKNWNKKVQ
;
A
#
# COMPACT_ATOMS: atom_id res chain seq x y z
N MET A 1 -52.96 34.66 -26.11
CA MET A 1 -52.01 33.74 -26.78
C MET A 1 -50.56 33.93 -26.32
N LYS A 2 -49.97 35.14 -26.35
CA LYS A 2 -48.55 35.36 -25.98
C LYS A 2 -48.16 34.87 -24.56
N ARG A 3 -49.00 35.10 -23.56
CA ARG A 3 -48.74 34.65 -22.16
C ARG A 3 -48.76 33.13 -21.98
N PHE A 4 -49.56 32.42 -22.78
CA PHE A 4 -49.67 30.96 -22.71
C PHE A 4 -48.41 30.28 -23.30
N MET A 5 -47.87 30.87 -24.37
CA MET A 5 -46.66 30.40 -25.03
C MET A 5 -45.40 30.58 -24.16
N VAL A 6 -45.32 31.68 -23.42
CA VAL A 6 -44.26 31.92 -22.43
C VAL A 6 -44.32 30.88 -21.30
N TYR A 7 -45.52 30.48 -20.88
CA TYR A 7 -45.69 29.49 -19.82
C TYR A 7 -45.24 28.09 -20.25
N ILE A 8 -45.59 27.66 -21.46
CA ILE A 8 -45.12 26.38 -22.02
C ILE A 8 -43.59 26.37 -22.16
N PHE A 9 -43.01 27.47 -22.62
CA PHE A 9 -41.56 27.57 -22.79
C PHE A 9 -40.82 27.54 -21.44
N ALA A 10 -41.38 28.16 -20.40
CA ALA A 10 -40.83 28.13 -19.04
C ALA A 10 -40.87 26.71 -18.44
N VAL A 11 -41.96 25.95 -18.65
CA VAL A 11 -42.08 24.57 -18.15
C VAL A 11 -41.12 23.62 -18.86
N MET A 12 -40.94 23.76 -20.18
CA MET A 12 -40.00 22.96 -20.98
C MET A 12 -38.52 23.20 -20.62
N LEU A 13 -38.17 24.42 -20.16
CA LEU A 13 -36.82 24.74 -19.67
C LEU A 13 -36.59 24.27 -18.23
N ALA A 14 -37.61 24.31 -17.38
CA ALA A 14 -37.49 23.97 -15.96
C ALA A 14 -37.43 22.45 -15.70
N ALA A 15 -38.15 21.63 -16.47
CA ALA A 15 -38.20 20.19 -16.28
C ALA A 15 -36.83 19.47 -16.40
N PRO A 16 -36.00 19.70 -17.45
CA PRO A 16 -34.66 19.10 -17.52
C PRO A 16 -33.72 19.67 -16.44
N LEU A 17 -33.94 20.90 -15.99
CA LEU A 17 -33.18 21.51 -14.89
C LEU A 17 -33.49 20.84 -13.53
N PHE A 18 -34.74 20.44 -13.31
CA PHE A 18 -35.17 19.72 -12.11
C PHE A 18 -34.67 18.27 -12.09
N MET A 19 -34.68 17.59 -13.24
CA MET A 19 -34.18 16.22 -13.40
C MET A 19 -32.66 16.12 -13.18
N LEU A 20 -31.92 17.20 -13.45
CA LEU A 20 -30.48 17.32 -13.17
C LEU A 20 -30.18 17.46 -11.66
N ALA A 21 -31.13 17.97 -10.87
CA ALA A 21 -31.00 18.18 -9.42
C ALA A 21 -31.29 16.93 -8.57
N GLU A 22 -31.78 15.83 -9.17
CA GLU A 22 -32.09 14.57 -8.48
C GLU A 22 -30.93 13.54 -8.49
N GLN A 23 -29.81 13.85 -9.15
CA GLN A 23 -28.58 13.06 -9.12
C GLN A 23 -27.72 13.12 -7.83
N PRO A 24 -27.90 14.02 -6.82
CA PRO A 24 -26.93 14.16 -5.75
C PRO A 24 -26.96 13.02 -4.71
N LYS A 25 -28.02 12.19 -4.68
CA LYS A 25 -28.13 11.07 -3.73
C LYS A 25 -27.13 9.95 -4.03
N ASN A 26 -26.93 9.65 -5.32
CA ASN A 26 -26.04 8.57 -5.75
C ASN A 26 -24.57 8.90 -5.45
N TYR A 27 -24.15 10.16 -5.64
CA TYR A 27 -22.76 10.56 -5.35
C TYR A 27 -22.44 10.56 -3.85
N ALA A 28 -23.37 10.96 -2.98
CA ALA A 28 -23.17 10.94 -1.54
C ALA A 28 -23.08 9.49 -1.01
N GLU A 29 -23.92 8.59 -1.52
CA GLU A 29 -23.85 7.16 -1.20
C GLU A 29 -22.55 6.54 -1.71
N MET A 30 -22.11 6.86 -2.92
CA MET A 30 -20.82 6.41 -3.46
C MET A 30 -19.62 6.92 -2.66
N ALA A 31 -19.66 8.18 -2.19
CA ALA A 31 -18.62 8.72 -1.33
C ALA A 31 -18.58 8.02 0.04
N SER A 32 -19.74 7.70 0.60
CA SER A 32 -19.84 6.91 1.84
C SER A 32 -19.30 5.48 1.64
N LEU A 33 -19.59 4.86 0.51
CA LEU A 33 -19.05 3.54 0.15
C LEU A 33 -17.52 3.58 0.04
N LEU A 34 -16.96 4.61 -0.61
CA LEU A 34 -15.52 4.80 -0.70
C LEU A 34 -14.86 4.95 0.68
N GLY A 35 -15.47 5.73 1.58
CA GLY A 35 -15.00 5.87 2.96
C GLY A 35 -15.00 4.54 3.72
N SER A 36 -16.07 3.75 3.59
CA SER A 36 -16.16 2.43 4.22
C SER A 36 -15.09 1.45 3.72
N LEU A 37 -14.74 1.49 2.43
CA LEU A 37 -13.68 0.66 1.86
C LEU A 37 -12.30 1.06 2.40
N GLN A 38 -12.04 2.37 2.53
CA GLN A 38 -10.79 2.87 3.11
C GLN A 38 -10.63 2.43 4.57
N GLU A 39 -11.72 2.46 5.34
CA GLU A 39 -11.73 1.99 6.73
C GLU A 39 -11.48 0.48 6.84
N ILE A 40 -12.13 -0.32 5.98
CA ILE A 40 -11.87 -1.78 5.92
C ILE A 40 -10.40 -2.06 5.62
N VAL A 41 -9.81 -1.35 4.65
CA VAL A 41 -8.39 -1.50 4.31
C VAL A 41 -7.50 -1.16 5.53
N SER A 42 -7.76 -0.05 6.21
CA SER A 42 -7.00 0.35 7.42
C SER A 42 -7.12 -0.67 8.55
N ASN A 43 -8.32 -1.20 8.77
CA ASN A 43 -8.57 -2.23 9.79
C ASN A 43 -7.86 -3.54 9.46
N LEU A 44 -7.85 -3.97 8.19
CA LEU A 44 -7.12 -5.16 7.76
C LEU A 44 -5.61 -4.98 7.91
N THR A 45 -5.05 -3.81 7.54
CA THR A 45 -3.64 -3.50 7.77
C THR A 45 -3.28 -3.60 9.25
N THR A 46 -4.11 -3.04 10.13
CA THR A 46 -3.92 -3.08 11.59
C THR A 46 -4.03 -4.50 12.14
N GLN A 47 -4.98 -5.30 11.66
CA GLN A 47 -5.14 -6.69 12.08
C GLN A 47 -3.98 -7.57 11.63
N ILE A 48 -3.53 -7.44 10.39
CA ILE A 48 -2.34 -8.15 9.88
C ILE A 48 -1.13 -7.81 10.75
N GLN A 49 -0.94 -6.53 11.05
CA GLN A 49 0.13 -6.04 11.90
C GLN A 49 0.06 -6.63 13.33
N ASN A 50 -1.14 -6.76 13.91
CA ASN A 50 -1.33 -7.33 15.24
C ASN A 50 -1.27 -8.87 15.31
N THR A 51 -1.46 -9.58 14.18
CA THR A 51 -1.35 -11.06 14.10
C THR A 51 0.07 -11.55 13.86
N LEU A 52 0.96 -10.68 13.38
CA LEU A 52 2.40 -10.90 13.39
C LEU A 52 2.90 -10.53 14.79
N PRO A 53 3.65 -11.39 15.50
CA PRO A 53 4.17 -11.03 16.82
C PRO A 53 5.12 -9.84 16.69
N HIS A 54 4.68 -8.66 17.15
CA HIS A 54 5.55 -7.56 17.51
C HIS A 54 6.21 -7.83 18.86
N THR A 55 7.11 -8.80 18.90
CA THR A 55 8.21 -8.69 19.86
C THR A 55 8.98 -7.41 19.50
N PRO A 56 9.31 -6.53 20.46
CA PRO A 56 10.15 -5.37 20.19
C PRO A 56 11.52 -5.88 19.75
N ILE A 57 11.80 -5.83 18.45
CA ILE A 57 13.15 -6.02 17.95
C ILE A 57 13.86 -4.72 18.29
N ALA A 58 14.96 -4.83 19.02
CA ALA A 58 15.78 -3.67 19.35
C ALA A 58 16.05 -2.89 18.06
N VAL A 59 15.73 -1.60 18.04
CA VAL A 59 16.15 -0.69 16.96
C VAL A 59 17.65 -0.42 17.16
N ALA A 60 18.42 -1.48 16.97
CA ALA A 60 19.75 -1.45 16.44
C ALA A 60 19.69 -0.72 15.09
N ALA A 61 20.74 0.02 14.73
CA ALA A 61 20.85 0.55 13.37
C ALA A 61 20.59 -0.60 12.37
N PRO A 62 19.81 -0.38 11.29
CA PRO A 62 19.49 -1.44 10.35
C PRO A 62 20.79 -2.05 9.86
N ASN A 63 21.04 -3.30 10.27
CA ASN A 63 22.10 -4.07 9.68
C ASN A 63 21.57 -4.45 8.30
N GLU A 64 22.11 -3.82 7.27
CA GLU A 64 21.66 -3.97 5.88
C GLU A 64 21.64 -5.45 5.40
N THR A 65 22.30 -6.35 6.14
CA THR A 65 22.34 -7.78 5.82
C THR A 65 21.29 -8.64 6.54
N ASP A 66 20.57 -8.12 7.55
CA ASP A 66 19.42 -8.78 8.18
C ASP A 66 18.15 -8.43 7.40
N VAL A 67 17.97 -9.11 6.28
CA VAL A 67 16.91 -8.83 5.31
C VAL A 67 15.56 -9.40 5.72
N THR A 68 15.58 -10.38 6.64
CA THR A 68 14.36 -10.94 7.23
C THR A 68 13.88 -10.16 8.44
N GLY A 69 14.76 -9.34 9.04
CA GLY A 69 14.48 -8.50 10.19
C GLY A 69 14.30 -9.30 11.47
N ASP A 70 14.90 -10.48 11.58
CA ASP A 70 14.77 -11.36 12.76
C ASP A 70 15.85 -11.11 13.83
N GLY A 71 16.82 -10.24 13.53
CA GLY A 71 17.93 -9.85 14.40
C GLY A 71 19.18 -10.72 14.24
N GLU A 72 19.21 -11.69 13.33
CA GLU A 72 20.33 -12.61 13.13
C GLU A 72 20.67 -12.81 11.65
N ASN A 73 21.93 -12.60 11.25
CA ASN A 73 22.36 -12.91 9.88
C ASN A 73 22.59 -14.41 9.69
N ASN A 74 21.64 -15.12 9.10
CA ASN A 74 21.61 -16.58 9.11
C ASN A 74 21.11 -17.19 7.78
N LYS A 75 20.66 -18.44 7.84
CA LYS A 75 20.19 -19.20 6.68
C LYS A 75 18.94 -18.57 6.07
N GLU A 76 18.09 -17.98 6.89
CA GLU A 76 16.82 -17.39 6.49
C GLU A 76 17.06 -16.15 5.59
N ASP A 77 18.05 -15.31 5.92
CA ASP A 77 18.49 -14.21 5.04
C ASP A 77 19.09 -14.72 3.72
N TRP A 78 19.87 -15.80 3.80
CA TRP A 78 20.46 -16.40 2.61
C TRP A 78 19.39 -16.96 1.66
N GLU A 79 18.36 -17.62 2.22
CA GLU A 79 17.22 -18.12 1.45
C GLU A 79 16.41 -16.97 0.86
N PHE A 80 16.24 -15.87 1.60
CA PHE A 80 15.58 -14.67 1.11
C PHE A 80 16.28 -14.08 -0.13
N LEU A 81 17.62 -14.00 -0.10
CA LEU A 81 18.45 -13.57 -1.24
C LEU A 81 18.39 -14.58 -2.39
N ARG A 82 18.47 -15.88 -2.11
CA ARG A 82 18.41 -16.95 -3.12
C ARG A 82 17.12 -16.88 -3.92
N ASP A 83 16.00 -16.68 -3.25
CA ASP A 83 14.68 -16.66 -3.89
C ASP A 83 14.47 -15.39 -4.75
N ARG A 84 15.39 -14.41 -4.64
CA ARG A 84 15.40 -13.13 -5.35
C ARG A 84 16.60 -12.97 -6.30
N TRP A 85 17.33 -14.04 -6.57
CA TRP A 85 18.50 -14.00 -7.46
C TRP A 85 18.18 -13.37 -8.83
N PHE A 86 19.01 -12.44 -9.27
CA PHE A 86 18.82 -11.64 -10.50
C PHE A 86 17.53 -10.80 -10.54
N SER A 87 16.97 -10.41 -9.38
CA SER A 87 15.88 -9.43 -9.30
C SER A 87 16.37 -8.05 -8.89
N GLY A 88 15.54 -7.02 -9.02
CA GLY A 88 15.77 -5.68 -8.46
C GLY A 88 14.97 -5.45 -7.17
N ASP A 89 14.82 -6.48 -6.33
CA ASP A 89 14.12 -6.36 -5.06
C ASP A 89 14.93 -5.46 -4.09
N PRO A 90 14.38 -4.32 -3.63
CA PRO A 90 15.12 -3.34 -2.86
C PRO A 90 15.48 -3.78 -1.43
N ILE A 91 14.90 -4.89 -0.94
CA ILE A 91 15.22 -5.45 0.37
C ILE A 91 16.41 -6.43 0.25
N ALA A 92 16.46 -7.21 -0.84
CA ALA A 92 17.56 -8.15 -1.08
C ALA A 92 18.78 -7.53 -1.79
N ASP A 93 18.62 -6.37 -2.42
CA ASP A 93 19.67 -5.56 -3.04
C ASP A 93 20.42 -4.77 -1.95
N ILE A 94 21.29 -5.47 -1.22
CA ILE A 94 21.98 -4.95 -0.04
C ILE A 94 22.93 -3.80 -0.45
N ASN A 95 23.55 -3.86 -1.63
CA ASN A 95 24.47 -2.82 -2.09
C ASN A 95 23.77 -1.67 -2.86
N GLY A 96 22.48 -1.81 -3.18
CA GLY A 96 21.67 -0.81 -3.85
C GLY A 96 22.03 -0.59 -5.33
N ASP A 97 22.62 -1.57 -6.00
CA ASP A 97 23.05 -1.46 -7.40
C ASP A 97 21.95 -1.79 -8.43
N GLY A 98 20.77 -2.21 -7.94
CA GLY A 98 19.59 -2.53 -8.71
C GLY A 98 19.48 -4.00 -9.13
N ILE A 99 20.42 -4.87 -8.73
CA ILE A 99 20.35 -6.31 -9.02
C ILE A 99 20.95 -7.19 -7.93
N VAL A 100 20.11 -8.05 -7.35
CA VAL A 100 20.53 -9.08 -6.38
C VAL A 100 21.45 -10.08 -7.04
N ASN A 101 22.73 -10.07 -6.64
CA ASN A 101 23.77 -10.89 -7.22
C ASN A 101 24.81 -11.32 -6.18
N SER A 102 25.93 -11.89 -6.63
CA SER A 102 26.97 -12.42 -5.75
C SER A 102 27.59 -11.40 -4.79
N VAL A 103 27.49 -10.10 -5.12
CA VAL A 103 27.98 -9.01 -4.27
C VAL A 103 27.14 -8.94 -2.99
N ASP A 104 25.81 -9.00 -3.08
CA ASP A 104 24.91 -9.00 -1.93
C ASP A 104 25.13 -10.21 -1.03
N PHE A 105 25.30 -11.40 -1.64
CA PHE A 105 25.67 -12.61 -0.90
C PHE A 105 27.03 -12.48 -0.20
N GLY A 106 27.97 -11.76 -0.82
CA GLY A 106 29.26 -11.44 -0.22
C GLY A 106 29.12 -10.54 1.01
N LEU A 107 28.20 -9.57 0.98
CA LEU A 107 27.90 -8.70 2.11
C LEU A 107 27.24 -9.49 3.25
N LEU A 108 26.25 -10.33 2.96
CA LEU A 108 25.63 -11.22 3.94
C LEU A 108 26.68 -12.13 4.60
N ASN A 109 27.53 -12.78 3.81
CA ASN A 109 28.57 -13.68 4.32
C ASN A 109 29.59 -12.98 5.23
N LYS A 110 29.88 -11.69 5.01
CA LYS A 110 30.76 -10.90 5.89
C LYS A 110 30.17 -10.70 7.29
N ASN A 111 28.85 -10.80 7.41
CA ASN A 111 28.10 -10.62 8.65
C ASN A 111 27.49 -11.91 9.19
N TRP A 112 27.83 -13.07 8.63
CA TRP A 112 27.28 -14.37 9.03
C TRP A 112 27.37 -14.62 10.55
N ASN A 113 26.28 -15.10 11.15
CA ASN A 113 26.11 -15.36 12.58
C ASN A 113 26.32 -14.15 13.49
N LYS A 114 26.35 -12.92 12.96
CA LYS A 114 26.34 -11.71 13.79
C LYS A 114 24.91 -11.36 14.15
N LYS A 115 24.66 -11.20 15.44
CA LYS A 115 23.44 -10.59 15.96
C LYS A 115 23.46 -9.09 15.66
N VAL A 116 22.32 -8.57 15.24
CA VAL A 116 22.07 -7.15 15.12
C VAL A 116 21.92 -6.59 16.55
N GLN A 117 22.85 -5.73 16.97
CA GLN A 117 22.95 -5.20 18.36
C GLN A 117 22.26 -3.85 18.52
#